data_AF-A0A9D2UXG0-F1
#
_entry.id   AF-A0A9D2UXG0-F1
#
_cell.length_a   1.000
_cell.length_b   1.000
_cell.length_c   1.000
_cell.angle_alpha   90.00
_cell.angle_beta   90.00
_cell.angle_gamma   90.00
#
_symmetry.space_group_name_H-M   'P 1'
#
loop_
_entity.id
_entity.type
_entity.pdbx_description
1 polymer ?
#
loop_
_entity_poly.entity_id
_entity_poly.type
_entity_poly.pdbx_seq_one_letter_code
_entity_poly.pdbx_strand_id
1 'polypeptide(L)' 'MPIDYSLPAGHPMSFEVDEIVPVSKGGSPYDRANVAPAHRICNQRRGNRPLGEVGPTMLPNATSQEW' A
#
# COMPACT_ATOMS: atom_id res chain seq x y z
N MET A 1 0.54 2.37 -11.51
CA MET A 1 1.12 3.74 -11.53
C MET A 1 2.41 3.70 -10.72
N PRO A 2 3.50 4.36 -11.16
CA PRO A 2 4.72 4.44 -10.35
C PRO A 2 4.49 5.15 -9.01
N ILE A 3 5.33 4.87 -8.03
CA ILE A 3 5.34 5.57 -6.73
C ILE A 3 6.29 6.76 -6.85
N ASP A 4 5.81 7.94 -6.47
CA ASP A 4 6.62 9.15 -6.37
C ASP A 4 7.15 9.28 -4.93
N TYR A 5 8.45 9.09 -4.78
CA TYR A 5 9.15 9.16 -3.49
C TYR A 5 9.43 10.60 -3.03
N SER A 6 9.16 11.61 -3.87
CA SER A 6 9.30 13.02 -3.49
C SER A 6 8.12 13.56 -2.69
N LEU A 7 7.00 12.84 -2.68
CA LEU A 7 5.78 13.25 -1.99
C LEU A 7 5.94 13.19 -0.47
N PRO A 8 5.38 14.17 0.26
CA PRO A 8 5.46 14.19 1.72
C PRO A 8 4.68 13.02 2.33
N ALA A 9 5.12 12.57 3.50
CA ALA A 9 4.39 11.58 4.28
C ALA A 9 2.96 12.07 4.57
N GLY A 10 1.97 11.18 4.40
CA GLY A 10 0.56 11.52 4.56
C GLY A 10 -0.15 11.88 3.25
N HIS A 11 0.58 12.23 2.19
CA HIS A 11 -0.03 12.40 0.87
C HIS A 11 -0.65 11.07 0.40
N PRO A 12 -1.85 11.05 -0.20
CA PRO A 12 -2.50 9.81 -0.64
C PRO A 12 -1.61 8.93 -1.54
N MET A 13 -0.80 9.57 -2.38
CA MET A 13 0.14 8.93 -3.29
C MET A 13 1.57 8.80 -2.73
N SER A 14 1.80 9.14 -1.45
CA SER A 14 3.13 8.96 -0.84
C SER A 14 3.48 7.49 -0.73
N PHE A 15 4.77 7.20 -0.75
CA PHE A 15 5.31 5.88 -0.45
C PHE A 15 4.96 5.43 0.97
N GLU A 16 4.51 4.18 1.11
CA GLU A 16 4.43 3.44 2.37
C GLU A 16 4.97 2.01 2.16
N VAL A 17 5.54 1.45 3.23
CA VAL A 17 5.94 0.05 3.30
C VAL A 17 4.70 -0.76 3.66
N ASP A 18 4.36 -1.75 2.83
CA ASP A 18 3.11 -2.47 2.93
C ASP A 18 3.33 -3.98 3.06
N GLU A 19 2.67 -4.61 4.03
CA GLU A 19 2.84 -6.04 4.33
C GLU A 19 2.27 -6.89 3.20
N ILE A 20 3.00 -7.91 2.71
CA ILE A 20 2.50 -8.84 1.70
C ILE A 20 1.44 -9.75 2.33
N VAL A 21 1.78 -10.33 3.48
CA VAL A 21 0.89 -11.04 4.39
C VAL A 21 0.75 -10.20 5.65
N PRO A 22 -0.46 -9.74 6.00
CA PRO A 22 -0.65 -8.94 7.20
C PRO A 22 -0.30 -9.69 8.49
N VAL A 23 0.21 -9.00 9.50
CA VAL A 23 0.50 -9.60 10.82
C VAL A 23 -0.74 -10.28 11.42
N SER A 24 -1.91 -9.66 11.28
CA SER A 24 -3.20 -10.24 11.71
C SER A 24 -3.58 -11.56 11.01
N LYS A 25 -2.87 -11.92 9.93
CA LYS A 25 -3.03 -13.14 9.14
C LYS A 25 -1.81 -14.07 9.24
N GLY A 26 -0.90 -13.82 10.18
CA GLY A 26 0.27 -14.65 10.44
C GLY A 26 1.53 -14.24 9.67
N GLY A 27 1.54 -13.06 9.04
CA GLY A 27 2.75 -12.49 8.45
C GLY A 27 3.75 -12.03 9.51
N SER A 28 5.04 -12.06 9.17
CA SER A 28 6.11 -11.56 10.05
C SER A 28 6.24 -10.03 9.92
N PRO A 29 6.24 -9.27 11.03
CA PRO A 29 6.48 -7.82 11.00
C PRO A 29 7.95 -7.45 10.81
N TYR A 30 8.87 -8.41 10.94
CA TYR A 30 10.31 -8.17 10.89
C TYR A 30 10.97 -8.70 9.61
N ASP A 31 10.24 -9.51 8.83
CA ASP A 31 10.75 -10.08 7.60
C ASP A 31 10.68 -9.06 6.47
N ARG A 32 11.85 -8.67 5.96
CA ARG A 32 11.96 -7.76 4.80
C ARG A 32 11.44 -8.38 3.52
N ALA A 33 11.34 -9.70 3.43
CA ALA A 33 10.71 -10.38 2.30
C ALA A 33 9.18 -10.31 2.36
N ASN A 34 8.59 -9.97 3.51
CA ASN A 34 7.14 -9.81 3.70
C ASN A 34 6.65 -8.37 3.46
N VAL A 35 7.42 -7.53 2.76
CA VAL A 35 6.98 -6.16 2.45
C VAL A 35 7.14 -5.82 0.97
N ALA A 36 6.26 -4.95 0.49
CA ALA A 36 6.28 -4.40 -0.86
C ALA A 36 6.02 -2.88 -0.81
N PRO A 37 6.46 -2.12 -1.83
CA PRO A 37 6.17 -0.70 -1.91
C PRO A 37 4.71 -0.47 -2.30
N ALA A 38 4.00 0.43 -1.60
CA ALA A 38 2.65 0.84 -1.94
C ALA A 38 2.47 2.35 -1.84
N HIS A 39 1.45 2.89 -2.52
CA HIS A 39 0.92 4.20 -2.17
C HIS A 39 0.12 4.10 -0.87
N ARG A 40 0.17 5.14 -0.03
CA ARG A 40 -0.62 5.25 1.20
C ARG A 40 -2.10 4.93 1.00
N ILE A 41 -2.73 5.48 -0.04
CA ILE A 41 -4.16 5.26 -0.30
C ILE A 41 -4.46 3.82 -0.74
N CYS A 42 -3.53 3.19 -1.45
CA CYS A 42 -3.68 1.81 -1.88
C CYS A 42 -3.57 0.88 -0.67
N ASN A 43 -2.57 1.10 0.20
CA ASN A 43 -2.41 0.39 1.46
C ASN A 43 -3.67 0.48 2.34
N GLN A 44 -4.17 1.70 2.57
CA GLN A 44 -5.39 1.92 3.37
C GLN A 44 -6.62 1.20 2.82
N ARG A 45 -6.82 1.23 1.49
CA ARG A 45 -7.96 0.58 0.85
C ARG A 45 -7.87 -0.94 0.88
N ARG A 46 -6.65 -1.47 0.77
CA ARG A 46 -6.39 -2.89 0.87
C ARG A 46 -6.74 -3.39 2.26
N GLY A 47 -6.31 -2.68 3.30
CA GLY A 47 -6.47 -3.09 4.69
C GLY A 47 -5.74 -4.40 4.97
N ASN A 48 -6.40 -5.34 5.65
CA ASN A 48 -5.80 -6.63 6.03
C ASN A 48 -5.96 -7.75 4.98
N ARG A 49 -6.17 -7.39 3.71
CA ARG A 49 -6.19 -8.36 2.61
C ARG A 49 -4.76 -8.59 2.11
N PRO A 50 -4.29 -9.85 1.97
CA PRO A 50 -2.95 -10.12 1.46
C PRO A 50 -2.86 -9.73 -0.03
N LEU A 51 -1.66 -9.37 -0.49
CA LEU A 51 -1.45 -8.86 -1.86
C LEU A 51 -1.89 -9.85 -2.96
N GLY A 52 -1.84 -11.15 -2.71
CA GLY A 52 -2.27 -12.18 -3.66
C GLY A 52 -3.79 -12.27 -3.88
N GLU A 53 -4.60 -11.69 -3.00
CA GLU A 53 -6.07 -11.70 -3.09
C GLU A 53 -6.64 -10.43 -3.75
N VAL A 54 -5.80 -9.42 -4.00
CA VAL A 54 -6.21 -8.16 -4.63
C VAL A 54 -5.90 -8.24 -6.12
N GLY A 55 -6.93 -8.48 -6.94
CA GLY A 55 -6.76 -8.54 -8.39
C GLY A 55 -6.27 -7.22 -9.01
N PRO A 56 -5.67 -7.25 -10.21
CA PRO A 56 -5.07 -6.07 -10.87
C PRO A 56 -6.08 -4.96 -11.21
N THR A 57 -7.38 -5.23 -11.07
CA THR A 57 -8.46 -4.29 -11.36
C THR A 57 -8.63 -3.20 -10.28
N MET A 58 -7.99 -3.32 -9.13
CA MET A 58 -8.04 -2.24 -8.14
C MET A 58 -6.95 -1.18 -8.37
N LEU A 59 -7.37 -0.17 -9.15
CA LEU A 59 -7.09 1.27 -9.00
C LEU A 59 -5.89 1.87 -9.75
N PRO A 60 -6.13 2.82 -10.66
CA PRO A 60 -5.67 4.19 -10.47
C PRO A 60 -6.70 4.89 -9.58
N ASN A 61 -6.30 5.34 -8.40
CA ASN A 61 -7.21 6.16 -7.63
C ASN A 61 -7.16 7.60 -8.13
N ALA A 62 -8.26 8.09 -8.70
CA ALA A 62 -8.48 9.51 -8.87
C ALA A 62 -8.58 10.15 -7.47
N THR A 63 -7.53 10.83 -7.04
CA THR A 63 -7.59 11.65 -5.83
C THR A 63 -8.22 12.98 -6.19
N SER A 64 -9.38 13.27 -5.63
CA SER A 64 -10.17 14.49 -5.89
C SER A 64 -9.73 15.70 -5.06
N GLN A 65 -8.64 15.65 -4.30
CA GLN A 65 -8.37 16.66 -3.28
C GLN A 65 -6.89 17.00 -3.23
N GLU A 66 -6.62 18.26 -3.59
CA GLU A 66 -5.54 19.09 -3.05
C GLU A 66 -5.78 19.20 -1.53
N TRP A 67 -4.77 18.87 -0.72
CA TRP A 67 -4.79 19.05 0.73
C TRP A 67 -3.63 19.97 1.11
#